data_AF-A0A2V2YVM3-F1
#
_entry.id   AF-A0A2V2YVM3-F1
#
_cell.length_a   1.000
_cell.length_b   1.000
_cell.length_c   1.000
_cell.angle_alpha   90.00
_cell.angle_beta   90.00
_cell.angle_gamma   90.00
#
_symmetry.space_group_name_H-M   'P 1'
#
loop_
_entity.id
_entity.type
_entity.pdbx_description
1 polymer ?
#
loop_
_entity_poly.entity_id
_entity_poly.type
_entity_poly.pdbx_seq_one_letter_code
_entity_poly.pdbx_strand_id
1 'polypeptide(L)' 'MSHPQHYVSAAAIVLNEYNEILLIRGPMRGWEMPGGLVEEGESLIQAAIRETKEESA' A
#
# COMPACT_ATOMS: atom_id res chain seq x y z
N MET A 1 7.02 12.30 26.94
CA MET A 1 6.33 12.56 25.66
C MET A 1 5.46 11.36 25.36
N SER A 2 4.22 11.54 24.89
CA SER A 2 3.38 10.40 24.48
C SER A 2 3.91 9.83 23.17
N HIS A 3 4.18 8.53 23.14
CA HIS A 3 4.57 7.84 21.91
C HIS A 3 3.39 7.80 20.92
N PRO A 4 3.63 7.82 19.59
CA PRO A 4 2.58 7.67 18.60
C PRO A 4 1.85 6.34 18.79
N GLN A 5 0.53 6.38 18.89
CA GLN A 5 -0.31 5.17 19.04
C GLN A 5 -0.89 4.66 17.72
N HIS A 6 -0.82 5.49 16.68
CA HIS A 6 -1.45 5.22 15.39
C HIS A 6 -0.46 5.48 14.26
N TYR A 7 -0.64 4.72 13.20
CA TYR A 7 0.02 4.90 11.93
C TYR A 7 -1.04 5.01 10.84
N VAL A 8 -0.71 5.70 9.75
CA VAL A 8 -1.58 5.83 8.58
C VAL A 8 -0.95 5.04 7.45
N SER A 9 -1.73 4.17 6.81
CA SER A 9 -1.33 3.46 5.61
C SER A 9 -2.21 3.83 4.43
N ALA A 10 -1.67 3.67 3.22
CA ALA A 10 -2.39 3.84 1.97
C ALA A 10 -2.16 2.63 1.07
N ALA A 11 -3.23 2.16 0.43
CA ALA A 11 -3.21 1.00 -0.47
C ALA A 11 -3.95 1.32 -1.77
N ALA A 12 -3.63 0.60 -2.84
CA ALA A 12 -4.23 0.81 -4.16
C ALA A 12 -4.95 -0.43 -4.68
N ILE A 13 -6.10 -0.21 -5.33
CA ILE A 13 -6.69 -1.17 -6.26
C ILE A 13 -6.20 -0.83 -7.65
N VAL A 14 -5.39 -1.70 -8.23
CA VAL A 14 -4.93 -1.58 -9.62
C VAL A 14 -5.69 -2.60 -10.46
N LEU A 15 -6.32 -2.12 -11.53
CA LEU A 15 -7.05 -2.94 -12.48
C LEU A 15 -6.28 -3.03 -13.79
N ASN A 16 -6.23 -4.23 -14.38
CA ASN A 16 -5.79 -4.41 -15.77
C ASN A 16 -6.97 -4.29 -16.75
N GLU A 17 -6.69 -4.43 -18.04
CA GLU A 17 -7.69 -4.38 -19.13
C GLU A 17 -8.76 -5.49 -19.07
N TYR A 18 -8.50 -6.55 -18.31
CA TYR A 18 -9.41 -7.69 -18.11
C TYR A 18 -10.27 -7.54 -16.84
N ASN A 19 -10.22 -6.40 -16.15
CA ASN A 19 -10.86 -6.15 -14.86
C ASN A 19 -10.38 -7.06 -13.72
N GLU A 20 -9.13 -7.52 -13.79
CA GLU A 20 -8.50 -8.27 -12.71
C GLU A 20 -7.76 -7.31 -11.77
N ILE A 21 -7.70 -7.65 -10.48
CA ILE A 21 -7.06 -6.84 -9.44
C ILE A 21 -5.63 -7.33 -9.23
N LEU A 22 -4.68 -6.40 -9.19
CA LEU A 22 -3.32 -6.69 -8.72
C LEU A 22 -3.33 -7.01 -7.22
N LEU A 23 -2.86 -8.20 -6.86
CA LEU A 23 -2.67 -8.62 -5.47
C LEU A 23 -1.22 -9.05 -5.27
N ILE A 24 -0.66 -8.70 -4.11
CA ILE A 24 0.63 -9.19 -3.63
C ILE A 24 0.42 -10.33 -2.64
N ARG A 25 1.38 -11.25 -2.53
CA ARG A 25 1.29 -12.39 -1.60
C ARG A 25 2.24 -12.20 -0.43
N GLY A 26 1.71 -11.71 0.68
CA GLY A 26 2.44 -11.61 1.95
C GLY A 26 2.64 -13.00 2.60
N PRO A 27 3.77 -13.22 3.30
CA PRO A 27 4.10 -14.52 3.90
C PRO A 27 3.15 -14.94 5.03
N MET A 28 2.53 -13.99 5.71
CA MET A 28 1.62 -14.25 6.84
C MET A 28 0.15 -14.06 6.49
N ARG A 29 -0.17 -13.02 5.71
CA ARG A 29 -1.55 -12.56 5.49
C ARG A 29 -2.18 -13.12 4.21
N GLY A 30 -1.39 -13.71 3.32
CA GLY A 30 -1.88 -14.23 2.05
C GLY A 30 -1.95 -13.14 0.99
N TRP A 31 -3.01 -13.15 0.18
CA TRP A 31 -3.21 -12.19 -0.90
C TRP A 31 -3.77 -10.87 -0.39
N GLU A 32 -3.11 -9.77 -0.73
CA GLU A 32 -3.43 -8.42 -0.24
C GLU A 32 -3.32 -7.39 -1.37
N MET A 33 -3.99 -6.25 -1.19
CA MET A 33 -3.73 -5.07 -2.03
C MET A 33 -2.32 -4.55 -1.75
N PRO A 34 -1.59 -4.07 -2.76
CA PRO A 34 -0.33 -3.41 -2.52
C PRO A 34 -0.55 -2.10 -1.75
N GLY A 35 0.36 -1.80 -0.82
CA GLY A 35 0.26 -0.63 0.04
C GLY A 35 1.05 -0.73 1.32
N GLY A 36 1.36 0.44 1.90
CA GLY A 36 2.21 0.53 3.06
C GLY A 36 2.04 1.85 3.81
N LEU A 37 3.06 2.20 4.60
CA LEU A 37 3.00 3.32 5.53
C LEU A 37 3.10 4.64 4.78
N VAL A 38 2.30 5.63 5.19
CA VAL A 38 2.43 7.01 4.72
C VAL A 38 3.60 7.65 5.45
N GLU A 39 4.59 8.13 4.70
CA GLU A 39 5.77 8.78 5.29
C GLU A 39 5.50 10.24 5.68
N GLU A 40 6.35 10.80 6.54
CA GLU A 40 6.21 12.19 6.97
C GLU A 40 6.39 13.16 5.79
N GLY A 41 5.42 14.05 5.61
CA GLY A 41 5.39 14.99 4.48
C GLY A 41 4.87 14.41 3.16
N GLU A 42 4.50 13.12 3.14
CA GLU A 42 3.90 12.46 1.98
C GLU A 42 2.35 12.57 2.02
N SER A 43 1.72 12.76 0.85
CA SER A 43 0.26 12.63 0.73
C SER A 43 -0.17 11.17 0.61
N LEU A 44 -1.41 10.85 0.98
CA LEU A 44 -1.97 9.48 0.84
C LEU A 44 -1.83 8.92 -0.58
N ILE A 45 -2.00 9.78 -1.59
CA ILE A 45 -1.90 9.39 -3.00
C ILE A 45 -0.46 9.06 -3.37
N GLN A 46 0.50 9.87 -2.91
CA GLN A 46 1.93 9.61 -3.16
C GLN A 46 2.36 8.29 -2.51
N ALA A 47 1.96 8.06 -1.26
CA ALA A 47 2.25 6.82 -0.53
C ALA A 47 1.69 5.59 -1.27
N ALA A 48 0.40 5.63 -1.64
CA ALA A 48 -0.22 4.52 -2.36
C ALA A 48 0.50 4.21 -3.69
N ILE A 49 0.92 5.25 -4.44
CA ILE A 49 1.65 5.07 -5.71
C ILE A 49 3.05 4.51 -5.48
N ARG A 50 3.79 5.02 -4.49
CA ARG A 50 5.14 4.57 -4.16
C ARG A 50 5.14 3.11 -3.72
N GLU A 51 4.36 2.79 -2.70
CA GLU A 51 4.24 1.44 -2.14
C GLU A 51 3.81 0.44 -3.22
N THR A 52 2.83 0.81 -4.05
CA THR A 52 2.40 -0.07 -5.16
C THR A 52 3.53 -0.40 -6.11
N LYS A 53 4.35 0.59 -6.47
CA LYS A 53 5.51 0.35 -7.36
C LYS A 53 6.60 -0.47 -6.70
N GLU A 54 6.85 -0.26 -5.40
CA GLU A 54 7.89 -0.96 -4.65
C GLU A 54 7.56 -2.44 -4.45
N GLU A 55 6.30 -2.78 -4.18
CA GLU A 55 5.87 -4.16 -3.91
C GLU A 55 5.56 -4.98 -5.17
N SER A 56 5.31 -4.32 -6.31
CA SER A 56 4.95 -4.98 -7.58
C SER A 56 6.07 -5.04 -8.61
N ALA A 57 7.26 -4.46 -8.31
CA ALA A 57 8.43 -4.51 -9.18
C ALA A 57 9.14 -5.87 -9.11
#